data_AF-A0A0T7P7R6-F1
#
_entry.id   AF-A0A0T7P7R6-F1
#
_cell.length_a   1.000
_cell.length_b   1.000
_cell.length_c   1.000
_cell.angle_alpha   90.00
_cell.angle_beta   90.00
_cell.angle_gamma   90.00
#
_symmetry.space_group_name_H-M   'P 1'
#
loop_
_entity.id
_entity.type
_entity.pdbx_description
1 polymer ?
#
loop_
_entity_poly.entity_id
_entity_poly.type
_entity_poly.pdbx_seq_one_letter_code
_entity_poly.pdbx_strand_id
1 'polypeptide(L)' 'MSFKEIVESHTIDLGTLLERFKGYPPETRVYFGGLDYYRVKEQAPNLLQIEFNQSVYRTDKDLLVVEDHSQ' A
#
# COMPACT_ATOMS: atom_id res chain seq x y z
N MET A 1 -10.26 -14.50 -9.33
CA MET A 1 -8.90 -14.02 -9.64
C MET A 1 -7.90 -14.88 -8.91
N SER A 2 -6.76 -15.16 -9.52
CA SER A 2 -5.63 -15.81 -8.85
C SER A 2 -4.99 -14.86 -7.83
N PHE A 3 -4.27 -15.41 -6.83
CA PHE A 3 -3.50 -14.60 -5.87
C PHE A 3 -2.53 -13.65 -6.57
N LYS A 4 -1.92 -14.11 -7.67
CA LYS A 4 -1.02 -13.30 -8.51
C LYS A 4 -1.74 -12.09 -9.11
N GLU A 5 -2.93 -12.28 -9.68
CA GLU A 5 -3.73 -11.19 -10.27
C GLU A 5 -4.16 -10.15 -9.22
N ILE A 6 -4.46 -10.60 -7.99
CA ILE A 6 -4.81 -9.71 -6.88
C ILE A 6 -3.60 -8.87 -6.45
N VAL A 7 -2.42 -9.48 -6.33
CA VAL A 7 -1.19 -8.74 -6.00
C VAL A 7 -0.86 -7.73 -7.11
N GLU A 8 -0.95 -8.14 -8.37
CA GLU A 8 -0.70 -7.24 -9.51
C GLU A 8 -1.70 -6.08 -9.56
N SER A 9 -2.99 -6.30 -9.25
CA SER A 9 -3.99 -5.22 -9.26
C SER A 9 -3.84 -4.20 -8.12
N HIS A 10 -3.05 -4.52 -7.08
CA HIS A 10 -2.82 -3.64 -5.92
C HIS A 10 -1.36 -3.18 -5.79
N THR A 11 -0.55 -3.34 -6.84
CA THR A 11 0.86 -2.93 -6.85
C THR A 11 1.16 -1.97 -7.99
N ILE A 12 2.24 -1.22 -7.84
CA ILE A 12 2.84 -0.37 -8.87
C ILE A 12 4.35 -0.67 -8.88
N ASP A 13 5.00 -0.60 -10.03
CA ASP A 13 6.45 -0.75 -10.06
C ASP A 13 7.14 0.45 -9.39
N LEU A 14 8.26 0.18 -8.70
CA LEU A 14 8.98 1.19 -7.93
C LEU A 14 9.50 2.33 -8.80
N GLY A 15 9.92 2.05 -10.04
CA GLY A 15 10.42 3.07 -10.97
C GLY A 15 9.37 4.10 -11.33
N THR A 16 8.17 3.64 -11.71
CA THR A 16 7.02 4.51 -12.01
C THR A 16 6.60 5.33 -10.79
N LEU A 17 6.62 4.75 -9.59
CA LEU A 17 6.31 5.51 -8.37
C LEU A 17 7.33 6.63 -8.13
N LEU A 18 8.63 6.35 -8.28
CA LEU A 18 9.69 7.34 -8.12
C LEU A 18 9.60 8.46 -9.16
N GLU A 19 9.31 8.13 -10.43
CA GLU A 19 9.11 9.14 -11.47
C GLU A 19 7.89 10.03 -11.18
N ARG A 20 6.82 9.52 -10.55
CA ARG A 20 5.68 10.34 -10.12
C ARG A 20 6.02 11.32 -9.01
N PHE A 21 6.99 11.00 -8.15
CA PHE A 21 7.44 11.90 -7.08
C PHE A 21 8.60 12.82 -7.49
N LYS A 22 9.11 12.66 -8.71
CA LYS A 22 10.20 13.47 -9.23
C LYS A 22 9.80 14.95 -9.30
N GLY A 23 10.64 15.81 -8.72
CA GLY A 23 10.45 17.26 -8.72
C GLY A 23 9.72 17.82 -7.50
N TYR A 24 9.15 16.98 -6.63
CA TYR A 24 8.65 17.43 -5.33
C TYR A 24 9.81 17.62 -4.34
N PRO A 25 9.77 18.67 -3.49
CA PRO A 25 10.77 18.86 -2.44
C PRO A 25 10.80 17.69 -1.43
N PRO A 26 11.97 17.33 -0.85
CA PRO A 26 12.09 16.22 0.12
C PRO A 26 11.21 16.35 1.37
N GLU A 27 10.85 17.57 1.76
CA GLU A 27 9.98 17.86 2.90
C GLU A 27 8.48 17.70 2.58
N THR A 28 8.13 17.36 1.33
CA THR A 28 6.75 17.11 0.91
C THR A 28 6.18 15.93 1.68
N ARG A 29 5.07 16.15 2.40
CA ARG A 29 4.37 15.06 3.10
C ARG A 29 3.52 14.27 2.11
N VAL A 30 3.65 12.94 2.15
CA VAL A 30 2.79 12.01 1.41
C VAL A 30 1.57 11.68 2.28
N TYR A 31 0.37 11.91 1.75
CA TYR A 31 -0.89 11.57 2.42
C TYR A 31 -1.44 10.25 1.90
N PHE A 32 -1.74 9.31 2.80
CA PHE A 32 -2.20 7.96 2.47
C PHE A 32 -3.72 7.78 2.64
N GLY A 33 -4.51 8.85 2.48
CA GLY A 33 -5.97 8.73 2.46
C GLY A 33 -6.60 8.31 3.80
N GLY A 34 -5.95 8.64 4.93
CA GLY A 34 -6.42 8.29 6.27
C GLY A 34 -5.83 7.00 6.84
N LEU A 35 -4.91 6.34 6.11
CA LEU A 35 -4.11 5.24 6.65
C LEU A 35 -2.87 5.77 7.38
N ASP A 36 -2.58 5.20 8.55
CA ASP A 36 -1.41 5.55 9.35
C ASP A 36 -0.22 4.71 8.91
N TYR A 37 0.77 5.36 8.31
CA TYR A 37 2.00 4.70 7.89
C TYR A 37 2.69 4.02 9.07
N TYR A 38 3.04 2.75 8.90
CA TYR A 38 3.78 1.98 9.89
C TYR A 38 5.24 1.77 9.44
N ARG A 39 5.46 1.08 8.32
CA ARG A 39 6.81 0.81 7.79
C ARG A 39 6.79 0.42 6.31
N VAL A 40 7.98 0.40 5.69
CA VAL A 40 8.23 -0.35 4.45
C VAL A 40 8.87 -1.69 4.81
N LYS A 41 8.39 -2.78 4.19
CA LYS A 41 8.88 -4.14 4.42
C LYS A 41 9.09 -4.86 3.09
N GLU A 42 10.20 -5.59 2.97
CA GLU A 42 10.38 -6.55 1.88
C GLU A 42 9.52 -7.78 2.13
N GLN A 43 8.55 -8.03 1.25
CA GLN A 43 7.58 -9.12 1.38
C GLN A 43 8.02 -10.35 0.59
N ALA A 44 8.68 -10.15 -0.55
CA ALA A 44 9.27 -11.18 -1.41
C ALA A 44 10.35 -10.56 -2.32
N PRO A 45 11.16 -11.35 -3.05
CA PRO A 45 12.11 -10.80 -4.00
C PRO A 45 11.43 -9.84 -4.99
N ASN A 46 11.91 -8.60 -5.06
CA ASN A 46 11.36 -7.50 -5.87
C ASN A 46 9.92 -7.09 -5.50
N LEU A 47 9.46 -7.36 -4.28
CA LEU A 47 8.15 -6.94 -3.79
C LEU A 47 8.30 -6.21 -2.44
N LEU A 48 8.10 -4.89 -2.47
CA LEU A 48 8.02 -4.05 -1.28
C LEU A 48 6.56 -3.83 -0.91
N GLN A 49 6.26 -3.93 0.39
CA GLN A 49 4.97 -3.57 0.97
C GLN A 49 5.14 -2.33 1.83
N ILE A 50 4.27 -1.34 1.62
CA ILE A 50 4.06 -0.26 2.58
C ILE A 50 2.98 -0.77 3.54
N GLU A 51 3.36 -0.99 4.79
CA GLU A 51 2.44 -1.41 5.85
C GLU A 51 1.86 -0.18 6.55
N PHE A 52 0.57 -0.27 6.87
CA PHE A 52 -0.18 0.71 7.64
C PHE A 52 -0.70 0.05 8.93
N ASN A 53 -1.06 0.86 9.92
CA ASN A 53 -1.72 0.35 11.12
C ASN A 53 -3.15 -0.13 10.83
N GLN A 54 -3.74 0.25 9.70
CA GLN A 54 -5.03 -0.25 9.24
C GLN A 54 -4.86 -1.26 8.10
N SER A 55 -5.71 -2.29 8.07
CA SER A 55 -5.88 -3.18 6.92
C SER A 55 -7.15 -2.82 6.14
N VAL A 56 -7.10 -2.93 4.81
CA VAL A 56 -8.26 -2.74 3.93
C VAL A 56 -8.47 -4.02 3.15
N TYR A 57 -9.63 -4.64 3.30
CA TYR A 57 -9.94 -5.91 2.65
C TYR A 57 -11.43 -6.06 2.34
N ARG A 58 -11.77 -6.95 1.40
CA ARG A 58 -13.15 -7.36 1.11
C ARG A 58 -13.49 -8.63 1.87
N THR A 59 -14.65 -8.67 2.50
CA THR A 59 -15.17 -9.88 3.16
C THR A 59 -15.74 -10.88 2.15
N ASP A 60 -16.10 -12.06 2.63
CA ASP A 60 -16.83 -13.09 1.87
C ASP A 60 -18.21 -12.63 1.37
N LYS A 61 -18.77 -11.57 1.97
CA LYS A 61 -20.04 -10.92 1.58
C LYS A 61 -19.83 -9.72 0.65
N ASP A 62 -18.64 -9.55 0.09
CA ASP A 62 -18.25 -8.42 -0.77
C ASP A 62 -18.41 -7.03 -0.11
N LEU A 63 -18.24 -6.97 1.21
CA LEU A 63 -18.19 -5.70 1.94
C LEU A 63 -16.74 -5.24 2.05
N LEU A 64 -16.48 -3.97 1.71
CA LEU A 64 -15.18 -3.35 1.95
C LEU A 64 -15.07 -2.95 3.42
N VAL A 65 -14.08 -3.50 4.12
CA VAL A 65 -13.81 -3.27 5.54
C VAL A 65 -12.45 -2.59 5.70
N VAL A 66 -12.40 -1.61 6.60
CA VAL A 66 -11.17 -1.06 7.16
C VAL A 66 -11.10 -1.50 8.61
N GLU A 67 -10.02 -2.16 8.99
CA GLU A 67 -9.79 -2.65 10.34
C GLU A 67 -8.54 -1.98 10.92
N ASP A 68 -8.65 -1.41 12.12
CA ASP A 68 -7.57 -0.70 12.81
C ASP A 68 -6.84 -1.62 13.79
N HIS A 69 -5.52 -1.68 13.66
CA HIS A 69 -4.61 -2.49 14.49
C HIS A 69 -3.78 -1.63 15.44
N SER A 70 -4.02 -0.33 15.52
CA SER A 70 -3.42 0.52 16.55
C SER A 70 -3.99 0.16 17.92
N GLN A 71 -3.10 -0.15 18.86
CA GLN A 71 -3.39 -0.33 20.29
C GLN A 71 -2.76 0.84 21.05
#